data_AF-A0A7U6KSQ9-F1
#
_entry.id   AF-A0A7U6KSQ9-F1
#
_cell.length_a   1.000
_cell.length_b   1.000
_cell.length_c   1.000
_cell.angle_alpha   90.00
_cell.angle_beta   90.00
_cell.angle_gamma   90.00
#
_symmetry.space_group_name_H-M   'P 1'
#
loop_
_entity.id
_entity.type
_entity.pdbx_description
1 polymer ?
#
loop_
_entity_poly.entity_id
_entity_poly.type
_entity_poly.pdbx_seq_one_letter_code
_entity_poly.pdbx_strand_id
1 'polypeptide(L)'
;MRPSELSEIRVQDCSCLVQDDGVWLIESTVKKHKDEISTGLFDDRWVAIPIVKDAILAASYISKIKVSPYLISNVDTVKPGSSPSVDG
;
A
#
# COMPACT_ATOMS: atom_id res chain seq x y z
N MET A 1 8.82 7.27 -3.28
CA MET A 1 7.49 6.74 -3.61
C MET A 1 6.59 7.90 -3.90
N ARG A 2 5.95 7.93 -5.07
CA ARG A 2 4.98 8.99 -5.39
C ARG A 2 3.74 8.78 -4.51
N PRO A 3 3.01 9.85 -4.12
CA PRO A 3 1.80 9.71 -3.32
C PRO A 3 0.77 8.73 -3.90
N SER A 4 0.65 8.69 -5.22
CA SER A 4 -0.22 7.76 -5.95
C SER A 4 0.21 6.30 -5.87
N GLU A 5 1.50 6.01 -5.74
CA GLU A 5 1.98 4.65 -5.51
C GLU A 5 1.77 4.25 -4.05
N LEU A 6 2.01 5.19 -3.14
CA LEU A 6 1.86 4.98 -1.69
C LEU A 6 0.42 4.68 -1.29
N SER A 7 -0.56 5.33 -1.93
CA SER A 7 -2.00 5.10 -1.68
C SER A 7 -2.46 3.70 -2.06
N GLU A 8 -1.80 3.08 -3.04
CA GLU A 8 -2.18 1.74 -3.54
C GLU A 8 -1.45 0.60 -2.83
N ILE A 9 -0.57 0.89 -1.85
CA ILE A 9 0.12 -0.17 -1.11
C ILE A 9 -0.85 -0.89 -0.20
N ARG A 10 -0.88 -2.22 -0.35
CA ARG A 10 -1.64 -3.13 0.50
C ARG A 10 -0.68 -3.87 1.44
N VAL A 11 -0.85 -3.66 2.75
CA VAL A 11 0.01 -4.23 3.80
C VAL A 11 -0.54 -5.52 4.38
N GLN A 12 -1.79 -5.88 4.05
CA GLN A 12 -2.41 -7.10 4.53
C GLN A 12 -1.52 -8.30 4.19
N ASP A 13 -1.23 -9.10 5.22
CA ASP A 13 -0.37 -10.29 5.15
C ASP A 13 1.00 -10.04 4.51
N CYS A 14 1.52 -8.81 4.65
CA CYS A 14 2.77 -8.34 4.04
C CYS A 14 2.82 -8.48 2.51
N SER A 15 1.66 -8.51 1.83
CA SER A 15 1.54 -8.80 0.40
C SER A 15 2.29 -7.83 -0.53
N CYS A 16 2.58 -6.61 -0.10
CA CYS A 16 3.40 -5.67 -0.88
C CYS A 16 4.90 -5.95 -0.84
N LEU A 17 5.40 -6.85 0.01
CA LEU A 17 6.82 -7.19 0.08
C LEU A 17 7.15 -8.31 -0.90
N VAL A 18 8.02 -8.01 -1.87
CA VAL A 18 8.54 -8.98 -2.84
C VAL A 18 10.06 -9.06 -2.72
N GLN A 19 10.64 -10.19 -3.12
CA GLN A 19 12.09 -10.35 -3.18
C GLN A 19 12.52 -10.48 -4.63
N ASP A 20 13.50 -9.69 -5.03
CA ASP A 20 14.08 -9.68 -6.37
C ASP A 20 15.60 -9.56 -6.26
N ASP A 21 16.35 -10.46 -6.90
CA ASP A 21 17.81 -10.56 -6.80
C ASP A 21 18.37 -10.46 -5.36
N GLY A 22 17.67 -11.09 -4.41
CA GLY A 22 18.06 -11.09 -2.99
C GLY A 22 17.76 -9.79 -2.23
N VAL A 23 17.27 -8.75 -2.90
CA VAL A 23 16.86 -7.48 -2.31
C VAL A 23 15.35 -7.51 -2.05
N TRP A 24 14.94 -7.04 -0.87
CA TRP A 24 13.53 -6.86 -0.55
C TRP A 24 13.01 -5.55 -1.14
N LEU A 25 11.85 -5.59 -1.77
CA LEU A 25 11.19 -4.47 -2.41
C LEU A 25 9.74 -4.36 -1.92
N ILE A 26 9.22 -3.14 -1.86
CA ILE A 26 7.80 -2.83 -1.77
C ILE A 26 7.29 -2.62 -3.19
N GLU A 27 6.30 -3.40 -3.62
CA GLU A 27 5.62 -3.27 -4.90
C GLU A 27 4.26 -2.56 -4.71
N SER A 28 4.01 -1.52 -5.51
CA SER A 28 2.73 -0.83 -5.59
C SER A 28 1.94 -1.30 -6.81
N THR A 29 0.62 -1.46 -6.68
CA THR A 29 -0.27 -1.93 -7.76
C THR A 29 -0.97 -0.77 -8.47
N VAL A 30 -0.22 0.23 -8.94
CA VAL A 30 -0.80 1.36 -9.67
C VAL A 30 -1.34 0.86 -11.02
N LYS A 31 -2.66 0.69 -11.12
CA LYS A 31 -3.34 0.48 -12.40
C LYS A 31 -3.31 1.78 -13.19
N LYS A 32 -2.28 1.96 -14.03
CA LYS A 32 -2.21 3.07 -15.00
C LYS A 32 -3.38 2.95 -15.97
N HIS A 33 -4.43 3.73 -15.75
CA HIS A 33 -5.49 3.89 -16.74
C HIS A 33 -4.94 4.74 -17.90
N LYS A 34 -4.89 4.11 -19.08
CA LYS A 34 -4.62 4.67 -20.43
C LYS A 34 -3.15 4.90 -20.79
N ASP A 35 -2.72 4.16 -21.80
CA ASP A 35 -1.83 4.56 -22.90
C ASP A 35 -0.49 5.25 -22.57
N GLU A 36 0.04 5.11 -21.35
CA GLU A 36 1.46 5.36 -21.13
C GLU A 36 2.24 4.09 -21.45
N ILE A 37 2.96 4.18 -22.56
CA ILE A 37 4.02 3.28 -23.00
C ILE A 37 4.76 2.79 -21.75
N SER A 38 4.66 1.49 -21.48
CA SER A 38 5.50 0.77 -20.53
C SER A 38 6.95 0.82 -21.02
N THR A 39 7.58 1.99 -20.92
CA THR A 39 9.02 2.07 -20.80
C THR A 39 9.29 1.57 -19.38
N GLY A 40 9.76 0.33 -19.22
CA GLY A 40 10.09 -0.32 -17.94
C GLY A 40 11.22 0.37 -17.17
N LEU A 41 11.14 1.70 -17.06
CA LEU A 41 12.11 2.60 -16.46
C LEU A 41 11.64 3.07 -15.06
N PHE A 42 10.37 2.82 -14.73
CA PHE A 42 9.81 3.03 -13.40
C PHE A 42 8.98 1.80 -13.04
N ASP A 43 9.66 0.73 -12.64
CA ASP A 43 8.99 -0.31 -11.88
C ASP A 43 8.48 0.36 -10.60
N ASP A 44 7.20 0.17 -10.28
CA ASP A 44 6.56 0.72 -9.08
C ASP A 44 7.05 -0.05 -7.82
N ARG A 45 8.38 -0.16 -7.69
CA ARG A 45 9.14 -0.97 -6.74
C ARG A 45 10.13 -0.10 -5.96
N TRP A 46 10.15 -0.31 -4.65
CA TRP A 46 10.90 0.53 -3.72
C TRP A 46 11.70 -0.32 -2.74
N VAL A 47 12.99 -0.04 -2.54
CA VAL A 47 13.84 -0.85 -1.65
C VAL A 47 13.28 -0.90 -0.22
N ALA A 48 13.15 -2.11 0.31
CA ALA A 48 12.69 -2.40 1.66
C ALA A 48 13.84 -2.90 2.54
N ILE A 49 14.51 -1.96 3.21
CA ILE A 49 15.53 -2.27 4.23
C ILE A 49 14.88 -2.92 5.48
N PRO A 50 15.64 -3.53 6.40
CA PRO A 50 15.07 -4.27 7.53
C PRO A 50 14.03 -3.50 8.36
N ILE A 51 14.31 -2.24 8.71
CA ILE A 51 13.35 -1.41 9.46
C ILE A 51 12.05 -1.14 8.67
N VAL A 52 12.12 -1.09 7.34
CA VAL A 52 10.93 -0.93 6.49
C VAL A 52 10.12 -2.23 6.49
N LYS A 53 10.76 -3.40 6.45
CA LYS A 53 10.06 -4.69 6.56
C LYS A 53 9.33 -4.82 7.89
N ASP A 54 9.98 -4.41 8.97
CA ASP A 54 9.36 -4.42 10.31
C ASP A 54 8.17 -3.44 10.37
N ALA A 55 8.28 -2.28 9.74
CA ALA A 55 7.18 -1.33 9.62
C ALA A 55 6.00 -1.89 8.83
N ILE A 56 6.24 -2.60 7.71
CA ILE A 56 5.18 -3.28 6.94
C ILE A 56 4.53 -4.40 7.76
N LEU A 57 5.32 -5.17 8.53
CA LEU A 57 4.78 -6.18 9.42
C LEU A 57 3.86 -5.56 10.49
N ALA A 58 4.29 -4.46 11.11
CA ALA A 58 3.45 -3.72 12.06
C ALA A 58 2.18 -3.19 11.38
N ALA A 59 2.30 -2.61 10.18
CA ALA A 59 1.17 -2.13 9.40
C ALA A 59 0.19 -3.27 9.03
N SER A 60 0.69 -4.47 8.76
CA SER A 60 -0.15 -5.66 8.49
C SER A 60 -1.02 -6.02 9.70
N TYR A 61 -0.52 -5.84 10.93
CA TYR A 61 -1.32 -6.04 12.13
C TYR A 61 -2.34 -4.92 12.33
N ILE A 62 -1.93 -3.67 12.12
CA ILE A 62 -2.82 -2.50 12.21
C ILE A 62 -3.95 -2.57 11.19
N SER A 63 -3.70 -3.12 10.00
CA SER A 63 -4.69 -3.30 8.92
C SER A 63 -5.95 -4.03 9.39
N LYS A 64 -5.79 -5.00 10.31
CA LYS A 64 -6.89 -5.79 10.89
C LYS A 64 -7.75 -4.95 11.84
N ILE A 65 -7.11 -4.07 12.61
CA ILE A 65 -7.78 -3.17 13.56
C ILE A 65 -8.54 -2.08 12.81
N LYS A 66 -7.94 -1.52 11.76
CA LYS A 66 -8.55 -0.50 10.90
C LYS A 66 -9.55 -1.07 9.88
N VAL A 67 -9.62 -2.39 9.73
CA VAL A 67 -10.43 -3.08 8.71
C VAL A 67 -10.16 -2.50 7.30
N SER A 68 -8.89 -2.22 7.01
CA SER A 68 -8.44 -1.63 5.76
C SER A 68 -7.12 -2.27 5.35
N PRO A 69 -7.00 -2.82 4.12
CA PRO A 69 -5.78 -3.48 3.69
C PRO A 69 -4.66 -2.50 3.31
N TYR A 70 -4.95 -1.21 3.21
CA TYR A 70 -4.04 -0.20 2.69
C TYR A 70 -3.08 0.33 3.76
N LEU A 71 -1.83 0.61 3.36
CA LEU A 71 -0.83 1.25 4.21
C LEU A 71 -1.31 2.62 4.69
N ILE A 72 -1.94 3.38 3.80
CA ILE A 72 -2.55 4.67 4.10
C ILE A 72 -4.04 4.58 3.76
N SER A 73 -4.87 4.97 4.72
CA SER A 73 -6.32 5.09 4.56
C SER A 73 -6.84 6.19 5.47
N ASN A 74 -8.02 6.73 5.14
CA ASN A 74 -8.67 7.73 5.98
C ASN A 74 -8.84 7.19 7.42
N VAL A 75 -8.60 8.05 8.40
CA VAL A 75 -8.77 7.77 9.84
C VAL A 75 -10.19 8.08 10.30
N ASP A 76 -10.97 8.82 9.49
CA ASP A 76 -12.38 9.08 9.76
C ASP A 76 -13.13 7.76 9.86
N THR A 77 -13.60 7.47 11.07
CA THR A 77 -14.43 6.31 11.35
C THR A 77 -15.84 6.77 11.60
N VAL A 78 -16.80 6.08 11.00
CA VAL A 78 -18.20 6.22 11.37
C VAL A 78 -18.45 5.49 12.68
N LYS A 79 -19.38 6.00 13.49
CA LYS A 79 -19.79 5.30 14.71
C LYS A 79 -20.26 3.88 14.34
N PRO A 80 -20.03 2.88 15.21
CA PRO A 80 -20.58 1.54 15.02
C PRO A 80 -22.09 1.61 14.71
N GLY A 81 -22.50 1.04 13.58
CA GLY A 81 -23.90 1.07 13.10
C GLY A 81 -24.31 2.30 12.29
N SER A 82 -23.39 3.23 12.01
CA SER A 82 -23.65 4.38 11.13
C SER A 82 -23.06 4.14 9.74
N SER A 83 -23.69 4.68 8.70
CA SER A 83 -23.16 4.68 7.33
C SER A 83 -22.30 5.93 7.07
N PRO A 84 -21.23 5.84 6.28
CA PRO A 84 -20.41 7.01 5.90
C PRO A 84 -21.26 8.05 5.17
N SER A 85 -21.13 9.31 5.60
CA SER A 85 -21.70 10.45 4.88
C SER A 85 -20.91 10.66 3.60
N VAL A 86 -21.61 10.63 2.47
CA VAL A 86 -21.03 10.88 1.15
C VAL A 86 -20.88 12.38 0.99
N ASP A 87 -19.81 12.95 1.54
CA ASP A 87 -19.36 14.29 1.15
C ASP A 87 -18.12 14.10 0.28
N GLY A 88 -18.29 14.43 -1.01
CA GLY A 88 -17.27 14.32 -2.06
C GLY A 88 -16.34 15.52 -2.14
#